data_AF-A0A7V8FKT3-F1
#
_entry.id   AF-A0A7V8FKT3-F1
#
_cell.length_a   1.000
_cell.length_b   1.000
_cell.length_c   1.000
_cell.angle_alpha   90.00
_cell.angle_beta   90.00
_cell.angle_gamma   90.00
#
_symmetry.space_group_name_H-M   'P 1'
#
loop_
_entity.id
_entity.type
_entity.pdbx_description
1 polymer ?
#
loop_
_entity_poly.entity_id
_entity_poly.type
_entity_poly.pdbx_seq_one_letter_code
_entity_poly.pdbx_strand_id
1 'polypeptide(L)'
;MLLVSPVVEELFFRSGIQQALETGAWLRNARARKHWALLITSGLFALAHAWQSQSWLGLATFAPSLVLGMAWRMGGLGWAAAAHAWFNLALLRSG
;
A
#
# COMPACT_ATOMS: atom_id res chain seq x y z
N MET A 1 14.46 0.64 6.97
CA MET A 1 13.97 0.48 5.58
C MET A 1 13.35 1.81 5.18
N LEU A 2 14.14 2.64 4.50
CA LEU A 2 13.76 3.97 4.00
C LEU A 2 14.39 4.03 2.61
N LEU A 3 13.73 3.52 1.58
CA LEU A 3 14.38 3.42 0.26
C LEU A 3 13.66 4.20 -0.84
N VAL A 4 12.43 4.67 -0.62
CA VAL A 4 11.87 5.78 -1.38
C VAL A 4 11.05 6.69 -0.47
N SER A 5 10.94 7.98 -0.83
CA SER A 5 9.98 8.87 -0.15
C SER A 5 8.61 8.16 -0.11
N PRO A 6 7.86 8.20 1.01
CA PRO A 6 6.52 7.62 1.11
C PRO A 6 5.63 7.99 -0.08
N VAL A 7 5.83 9.19 -0.63
CA VAL A 7 5.15 9.66 -1.84
C VAL A 7 5.39 8.76 -3.05
N VAL A 8 6.62 8.30 -3.29
CA VAL A 8 6.94 7.46 -4.45
C VAL A 8 6.41 6.05 -4.26
N GLU A 9 6.48 5.51 -3.05
CA GLU A 9 5.88 4.21 -2.74
C GLU A 9 4.36 4.25 -2.99
N GLU A 10 3.66 5.26 -2.48
CA GLU A 10 2.23 5.40 -2.74
C GLU A 10 1.93 5.70 -4.21
N LEU A 11 2.79 6.44 -4.93
CA LEU A 11 2.61 6.68 -6.36
C LEU A 11 2.71 5.37 -7.16
N PHE A 12 3.66 4.51 -6.84
CA PHE A 12 3.82 3.23 -7.51
C PHE A 12 2.71 2.23 -7.14
N PHE A 13 2.49 2.01 -5.84
CA PHE A 13 1.55 0.98 -5.38
C PHE A 13 0.09 1.42 -5.50
N ARG A 14 -0.25 2.69 -5.20
CA ARG A 14 -1.64 3.17 -5.25
C ARG A 14 -2.00 3.70 -6.62
N SER A 15 -1.36 4.77 -7.06
CA SER A 15 -1.67 5.40 -8.34
C SER A 15 -1.29 4.52 -9.53
N GLY A 16 -0.26 3.67 -9.39
CA GLY A 16 0.10 2.67 -10.39
C GLY A 16 -0.76 1.40 -10.28
N ILE A 17 -0.39 0.51 -9.35
CA ILE A 17 -0.92 -0.85 -9.31
C ILE A 17 -2.39 -0.88 -8.87
N GLN A 18 -2.72 -0.29 -7.72
CA GLN A 18 -4.08 -0.37 -7.17
C GLN A 18 -5.09 0.29 -8.10
N GLN A 19 -4.79 1.47 -8.62
CA GLN A 19 -5.65 2.17 -9.57
C GLN A 19 -5.86 1.36 -10.84
N ALA A 20 -4.79 0.81 -11.45
CA ALA A 20 -4.89 -0.01 -12.65
C ALA A 20 -5.76 -1.27 -12.42
N LEU A 21 -5.61 -1.92 -11.27
CA LEU A 21 -6.44 -3.07 -10.90
C LEU A 21 -7.90 -2.65 -10.61
N GLU A 22 -8.14 -1.50 -10.02
CA GLU A 22 -9.52 -1.03 -9.75
C GLU A 22 -10.27 -0.64 -11.04
N THR A 23 -9.58 -0.05 -12.02
CA THR A 23 -10.18 0.44 -13.28
C THR A 23 -10.21 -0.61 -14.39
N GLY A 24 -9.38 -1.65 -14.31
CA GLY A 24 -9.32 -2.71 -15.31
C GLY A 24 -10.59 -3.57 -15.45
N ALA A 25 -10.65 -4.38 -16.51
CA ALA A 25 -11.79 -5.24 -16.85
C ALA A 25 -11.58 -6.73 -16.50
N TRP A 26 -10.59 -7.05 -15.66
CA TRP A 26 -10.20 -8.43 -15.30
C TRP A 26 -11.20 -9.15 -14.38
N LEU A 27 -12.13 -8.42 -13.77
CA LEU A 27 -13.26 -8.98 -13.02
C LEU A 27 -14.56 -8.27 -13.39
N ARG A 28 -15.61 -9.05 -13.67
CA ARG A 28 -16.95 -8.54 -14.00
C ARG A 28 -17.61 -7.81 -12.82
N ASN A 29 -17.42 -8.32 -11.60
CA ASN A 29 -17.97 -7.70 -10.40
C ASN A 29 -17.08 -6.53 -9.94
N ALA A 30 -17.54 -5.30 -10.12
CA ALA A 30 -16.79 -4.09 -9.79
C ALA A 30 -16.45 -3.96 -8.29
N ARG A 31 -17.33 -4.42 -7.38
CA ARG A 31 -17.06 -4.38 -5.94
C ARG A 31 -15.97 -5.37 -5.57
N ALA A 32 -16.09 -6.62 -6.03
CA ALA A 32 -15.07 -7.63 -5.82
C ALA A 32 -13.72 -7.20 -6.39
N ARG A 33 -13.72 -6.60 -7.59
CA ARG A 33 -12.53 -6.06 -8.22
C ARG A 33 -11.80 -5.04 -7.34
N LYS A 34 -12.53 -4.09 -6.74
CA LYS A 34 -11.95 -3.16 -5.77
C LYS A 34 -11.34 -3.91 -4.58
N HIS A 35 -12.07 -4.82 -3.93
CA HIS A 35 -11.52 -5.55 -2.79
C HIS A 35 -10.24 -6.32 -3.15
N TRP A 36 -10.23 -7.03 -4.27
CA TRP A 36 -9.05 -7.74 -4.72
C TRP A 36 -7.90 -6.83 -5.11
N ALA A 37 -8.16 -5.69 -5.77
CA ALA A 37 -7.12 -4.71 -6.06
C ALA A 37 -6.40 -4.25 -4.78
N LEU A 38 -7.16 -3.97 -3.71
CA LEU A 38 -6.60 -3.62 -2.41
C LEU A 38 -5.75 -4.74 -1.83
N LEU A 39 -6.27 -5.97 -1.81
CA LEU A 39 -5.57 -7.13 -1.24
C LEU A 39 -4.30 -7.47 -2.02
N ILE A 40 -4.37 -7.47 -3.34
CA ILE A 40 -3.23 -7.76 -4.23
C ILE A 40 -2.16 -6.70 -4.06
N THR A 41 -2.50 -5.41 -4.17
CA THR A 41 -1.53 -4.33 -3.97
C THR A 41 -0.90 -4.39 -2.59
N SER A 42 -1.68 -4.64 -1.54
CA SER A 42 -1.15 -4.71 -0.17
C SER A 42 -0.25 -5.94 0.03
N GLY A 43 -0.58 -7.07 -0.60
CA GLY A 43 0.26 -8.26 -0.64
C GLY A 43 1.58 -8.00 -1.34
N LEU A 44 1.56 -7.37 -2.52
CA LEU A 44 2.78 -6.99 -3.25
C LEU A 44 3.65 -6.02 -2.46
N PHE A 45 3.04 -5.04 -1.79
CA PHE A 45 3.74 -4.09 -0.92
C PHE A 45 4.47 -4.81 0.22
N ALA A 46 3.77 -5.74 0.90
CA ALA A 46 4.32 -6.51 2.01
C ALA A 46 5.45 -7.45 1.55
N LEU A 47 5.27 -8.12 0.41
CA LEU A 47 6.30 -8.95 -0.19
C LEU A 47 7.55 -8.15 -0.58
N ALA A 48 7.36 -6.95 -1.16
CA ALA A 48 8.47 -6.06 -1.47
C ALA A 48 9.25 -5.65 -0.21
N HIS A 49 8.55 -5.37 0.89
CA HIS A 49 9.18 -5.05 2.18
C HIS A 49 9.90 -6.24 2.81
N ALA A 50 9.32 -7.44 2.75
CA ALA A 50 9.96 -8.65 3.24
C ALA A 50 11.23 -8.98 2.45
N TRP A 51 11.16 -8.86 1.12
CA TRP A 51 12.31 -9.01 0.25
C TRP A 51 13.40 -7.98 0.55
N GLN A 52 13.04 -6.69 0.65
CA GLN A 52 14.01 -5.63 0.87
C GLN A 52 14.67 -5.72 2.25
N SER A 53 13.91 -6.05 3.29
CA SER A 53 14.42 -6.24 4.64
C SER A 53 15.14 -7.57 4.87
N GLN A 54 15.11 -8.47 3.88
CA GLN A 54 15.59 -9.86 4.03
C GLN A 54 15.00 -10.54 5.28
N SER A 55 13.75 -10.19 5.62
CA SER A 55 13.10 -10.59 6.87
C SER A 55 11.61 -10.81 6.67
N TRP A 56 11.11 -11.89 7.26
CA TRP A 56 9.68 -12.19 7.30
C TRP A 56 8.88 -11.11 8.04
N LEU A 57 9.52 -10.33 8.92
CA LEU A 57 8.87 -9.20 9.60
C LEU A 57 8.39 -8.14 8.61
N GLY A 58 8.98 -8.03 7.42
CA GLY A 58 8.49 -7.15 6.37
C GLY A 58 7.07 -7.49 5.91
N LEU A 59 6.60 -8.74 6.09
CA LEU A 59 5.21 -9.10 5.80
C LEU A 59 4.21 -8.41 6.73
N ALA A 60 4.64 -7.96 7.92
CA ALA A 60 3.78 -7.23 8.84
C ALA A 60 3.29 -5.90 8.24
N THR A 61 3.97 -5.37 7.21
CA THR A 61 3.52 -4.16 6.51
C THR A 61 2.25 -4.37 5.67
N PHE A 62 1.76 -5.62 5.54
CA PHE A 62 0.47 -5.89 4.91
C PHE A 62 -0.69 -5.15 5.58
N ALA A 63 -0.76 -5.21 6.91
CA ALA A 63 -1.82 -4.56 7.68
C ALA A 63 -1.84 -3.03 7.53
N PRO A 64 -0.73 -2.28 7.74
CA PRO A 64 -0.72 -0.85 7.46
C PRO A 64 -0.95 -0.56 5.97
N SER A 65 -0.46 -1.40 5.04
CA SER A 65 -0.71 -1.22 3.60
C SER A 65 -2.20 -1.29 3.23
N LEU A 66 -3.01 -2.10 3.94
CA LEU A 66 -4.47 -2.08 3.78
C LEU A 66 -5.06 -0.72 4.17
N VAL A 67 -4.58 -0.13 5.28
CA VAL A 67 -5.02 1.19 5.73
C VAL A 67 -4.63 2.26 4.72
N LEU A 68 -3.42 2.20 4.18
CA LEU A 68 -2.96 3.12 3.13
C LEU A 68 -3.81 3.01 1.85
N GLY A 69 -4.14 1.78 1.44
CA GLY A 69 -5.02 1.56 0.30
C GLY A 69 -6.47 2.02 0.52
N MET A 70 -6.94 2.05 1.77
CA MET A 70 -8.20 2.69 2.15
C MET A 70 -8.09 4.23 2.15
N ALA A 71 -7.00 4.79 2.69
CA ALA A 71 -6.72 6.22 2.66
C ALA A 71 -6.66 6.77 1.22
N TRP A 72 -6.03 6.02 0.31
CA TRP A 72 -6.04 6.28 -1.13
C TRP A 72 -7.46 6.41 -1.69
N ARG A 73 -8.38 5.52 -1.31
CA ARG A 73 -9.77 5.58 -1.80
C ARG A 73 -10.56 6.75 -1.24
N MET A 74 -10.22 7.22 -0.05
CA MET A 74 -10.92 8.31 0.61
C MET A 74 -10.49 9.67 0.06
N GLY A 75 -9.20 9.87 -0.25
CA GLY A 75 -8.70 11.18 -0.66
C GLY A 75 -7.45 11.16 -1.53
N GLY A 76 -7.17 10.05 -2.21
CA GLY A 76 -6.10 9.93 -3.19
C GLY A 76 -4.70 9.93 -2.59
N LEU A 77 -3.72 10.35 -3.40
CA LEU A 77 -2.29 10.22 -3.10
C LEU A 77 -1.88 10.97 -1.82
N GLY A 78 -2.43 12.17 -1.60
CA GLY A 78 -2.09 12.99 -0.43
C GLY A 78 -2.47 12.32 0.88
N TRP A 79 -3.66 11.71 0.95
CA TRP A 79 -4.12 10.98 2.14
C TRP A 79 -3.33 9.71 2.39
N ALA A 80 -3.03 8.95 1.33
CA ALA A 80 -2.19 7.77 1.44
C ALA A 80 -0.78 8.13 1.92
N ALA A 81 -0.15 9.15 1.33
CA ALA A 81 1.18 9.59 1.71
C ALA A 81 1.23 10.15 3.15
N ALA A 82 0.22 10.91 3.57
CA ALA A 82 0.12 11.42 4.94
C ALA A 82 -0.03 10.28 5.97
N ALA A 83 -0.90 9.30 5.69
CA ALA A 83 -1.06 8.12 6.54
C ALA A 83 0.22 7.29 6.61
N HIS A 84 0.92 7.15 5.47
CA HIS A 84 2.20 6.42 5.42
C HIS A 84 3.27 7.14 6.23
N ALA A 85 3.44 8.45 6.03
CA ALA A 85 4.37 9.24 6.83
C ALA A 85 4.08 9.13 8.33
N TRP A 86 2.80 9.13 8.73
CA TRP A 86 2.39 8.92 10.11
C TRP A 86 2.80 7.54 10.65
N PHE A 87 2.55 6.45 9.89
CA PHE A 87 2.98 5.11 10.31
C PHE A 87 4.50 5.00 10.47
N ASN A 88 5.27 5.60 9.56
CA ASN A 88 6.72 5.61 9.66
C ASN A 88 7.20 6.40 10.89
N LEU A 89 6.58 7.54 11.18
CA LEU A 89 6.87 8.31 12.40
C LEU A 89 6.52 7.55 13.68
N ALA A 90 5.39 6.85 13.70
CA ALA A 90 4.99 6.02 14.85
C ALA A 90 5.97 4.87 15.07
N LEU A 91 6.39 4.18 13.99
CA LEU A 91 7.36 3.10 14.06
C LEU A 91 8.72 3.59 14.57
N LEU A 92 9.21 4.72 14.05
CA LEU A 92 10.47 5.34 14.49
C LEU A 92 10.46 5.74 15.97
N ARG A 93 9.29 6.05 16.55
CA ARG A 93 9.15 6.36 17.97
C ARG A 93 8.98 5.14 18.87
N SER A 94 8.75 3.96 18.29
CA SER A 94 8.47 2.72 19.03
C SER A 94 9.67 1.77 19.15
N GLY A 95 10.77 2.09 18.47
CA GLY A 95 12.06 1.40 18.60
C GLY A 95 13.07 2.25 19.34
#